data_AF-A0A2P4SC32-F1
#
_entry.id   AF-A0A2P4SC32-F1
#
_cell.length_a   1.000
_cell.length_b   1.000
_cell.length_c   1.000
_cell.angle_alpha   90.00
_cell.angle_beta   90.00
_cell.angle_gamma   90.00
#
_symmetry.space_group_name_H-M   'P 1'
#
loop_
_entity.id
_entity.type
_entity.pdbx_description
1 polymer ?
#
loop_
_entity_poly.entity_id
_entity_poly.type
_entity_poly.pdbx_seq_one_letter_code
_entity_poly.pdbx_strand_id
1 'polypeptide(L)' 'SGDDQEVLFDQILMGQVDFPSPYWDNVSDSAKELITMMLQVDVDLRFSALQVLEHPWVN' A
#
# COMPACT_ATOMS: atom_id res chain seq x y z
N SER A 1 0.50 25.25 -9.48
CA SER A 1 0.31 24.00 -10.23
C SER A 1 1.61 23.22 -10.44
N GLY A 2 2.73 23.58 -9.78
CA GLY A 2 3.93 22.73 -9.64
C GLY A 2 4.05 22.17 -8.22
N ASP A 3 3.68 22.98 -7.22
CA ASP A 3 3.73 22.63 -5.80
C ASP A 3 2.96 21.35 -5.45
N ASP A 4 1.78 21.12 -6.05
CA ASP A 4 0.97 19.91 -5.81
C ASP A 4 1.67 18.63 -6.30
N GLN A 5 2.50 18.73 -7.34
CA GLN A 5 3.23 17.61 -7.89
C GLN A 5 4.45 17.25 -7.04
N GLU A 6 5.13 18.24 -6.47
CA GLU A 6 6.22 18.02 -5.51
C GLU A 6 5.71 17.33 -4.24
N VAL A 7 4.60 17.82 -3.67
CA VAL A 7 3.96 17.20 -2.50
C VAL A 7 3.54 15.75 -2.79
N LEU A 8 3.00 15.48 -3.97
CA LEU A 8 2.63 14.12 -4.38
C LEU A 8 3.86 13.19 -4.47
N PHE A 9 4.94 13.65 -5.09
CA PHE A 9 6.15 12.83 -5.20
C PHE A 9 6.80 12.57 -3.84
N ASP A 10 6.81 13.56 -2.94
CA ASP A 10 7.28 13.39 -1.57
C ASP A 10 6.46 12.32 -0.83
N GLN A 11 5.14 12.32 -0.98
CA GLN A 11 4.27 11.30 -0.39
C GLN A 11 4.56 9.90 -0.92
N ILE A 12 4.78 9.77 -2.24
CA ILE A 12 5.16 8.48 -2.86
C ILE A 12 6.51 7.99 -2.32
N LEU A 13 7.48 8.89 -2.19
CA LEU A 13 8.83 8.56 -1.68
C LEU A 13 8.82 8.22 -0.19
N MET A 14 7.94 8.84 0.61
CA MET A 14 7.74 8.48 2.01
C MET A 14 7.11 7.09 2.17
N GLY A 15 6.27 6.68 1.21
CA GLY A 15 5.59 5.37 1.21
C GLY A 15 4.72 5.13 2.44
N GLN A 16 4.18 6.19 3.03
CA GLN A 16 3.20 6.07 4.11
C GLN A 16 1.84 5.69 3.52
N VAL A 17 1.32 4.55 3.95
CA VAL A 17 0.01 4.05 3.57
C VAL A 17 -0.87 4.04 4.80
N ASP A 18 -1.93 4.83 4.76
CA ASP A 18 -2.89 4.94 5.86
C ASP A 18 -4.24 4.32 5.48
N PHE A 19 -4.90 3.73 6.48
CA PHE A 19 -6.24 3.14 6.36
C PHE A 19 -7.22 3.87 7.30
N PRO A 20 -7.60 5.12 6.99
CA PRO A 20 -8.32 5.96 7.93
C PRO A 20 -9.76 5.49 8.17
N SER A 21 -10.17 5.55 9.43
CA SER A 21 -11.58 5.45 9.83
C SER A 21 -12.38 6.67 9.35
N PRO A 22 -13.68 6.53 9.04
CA PRO A 22 -14.46 5.29 9.09
C PRO A 22 -14.38 4.44 7.81
N TYR A 23 -13.65 4.92 6.79
CA TYR A 23 -13.69 4.38 5.43
C TYR A 23 -13.16 2.95 5.34
N TRP A 24 -12.18 2.60 6.17
CA TRP A 24 -11.51 1.30 6.17
C TRP A 24 -11.91 0.38 7.33
N ASP A 25 -12.89 0.78 8.14
CA ASP A 25 -13.28 0.03 9.34
C ASP A 25 -13.85 -1.36 8.99
N ASN A 26 -14.59 -1.44 7.88
CA ASN A 26 -15.21 -2.69 7.42
C ASN A 26 -14.32 -3.49 6.46
N VAL A 27 -13.11 -3.02 6.17
CA VAL A 27 -12.16 -3.72 5.31
C VAL A 27 -11.31 -4.64 6.18
N SER A 28 -11.16 -5.89 5.75
CA SER A 28 -10.42 -6.89 6.51
C SER A 28 -8.93 -6.54 6.63
N ASP A 29 -8.34 -6.96 7.75
CA ASP A 29 -6.91 -6.73 8.01
C ASP A 29 -6.03 -7.41 6.96
N SER A 30 -6.44 -8.58 6.45
CA SER A 30 -5.73 -9.28 5.36
C SER A 30 -5.71 -8.48 4.06
N ALA A 31 -6.76 -7.69 3.75
CA ALA A 31 -6.74 -6.80 2.60
C ALA A 31 -5.73 -5.66 2.77
N LYS A 32 -5.71 -5.06 3.97
CA LYS A 32 -4.81 -3.96 4.32
C LYS A 32 -3.35 -4.42 4.34
N GLU A 33 -3.11 -5.62 4.84
CA GLU A 33 -1.81 -6.29 4.82
C GLU A 33 -1.30 -6.45 3.38
N LEU A 34 -2.13 -6.98 2.47
CA LEU A 34 -1.73 -7.15 1.07
C LEU A 34 -1.36 -5.82 0.41
N ILE A 35 -2.17 -4.77 0.59
CA ILE A 35 -1.88 -3.42 0.06
C ILE A 35 -0.54 -2.91 0.60
N THR A 36 -0.31 -3.08 1.90
CA THR A 36 0.93 -2.65 2.56
C THR A 36 2.15 -3.38 1.99
N MET A 37 2.04 -4.68 1.71
CA MET A 37 3.13 -5.47 1.11
C MET A 37 3.40 -5.13 -0.36
N MET A 38 2.39 -4.67 -1.10
CA MET A 38 2.55 -4.21 -2.49
C MET A 38 3.14 -2.79 -2.59
N LEU A 39 2.94 -1.95 -1.57
CA LEU A 39 3.38 -0.56 -1.53
C LEU A 39 4.65 -0.33 -0.69
N GLN A 40 5.41 -1.38 -0.38
CA GLN A 40 6.71 -1.26 0.30
C GLN A 40 7.67 -0.38 -0.50
N VAL A 41 8.30 0.60 0.16
CA VAL A 41 9.35 1.44 -0.46
C VAL A 41 10.58 0.62 -0.80
N ASP A 42 10.98 -0.25 0.12
CA ASP A 42 12.05 -1.22 -0.10
C ASP A 42 11.59 -2.28 -1.11
N VAL A 43 12.30 -2.34 -2.23
CA VAL A 43 11.99 -3.25 -3.35
C VAL A 43 12.23 -4.71 -2.95
N ASP A 44 13.17 -4.97 -2.05
CA ASP A 44 13.49 -6.34 -1.62
C ASP A 44 12.42 -6.90 -0.66
N LEU A 45 11.66 -6.01 -0.01
CA LEU A 45 10.52 -6.37 0.85
C LEU A 45 9.18 -6.35 0.11
N ARG A 46 9.12 -5.68 -1.04
CA ARG A 46 7.89 -5.56 -1.84
C ARG A 46 7.51 -6.90 -2.44
N PHE A 47 6.24 -7.26 -2.32
CA PHE A 47 5.75 -8.48 -2.94
C PHE A 47 5.90 -8.47 -4.46
N SER A 48 6.44 -9.58 -4.97
CA SER A 48 6.35 -9.95 -6.37
C SER A 48 4.91 -10.32 -6.74
N ALA A 49 4.59 -10.30 -8.03
CA ALA A 49 3.26 -10.69 -8.50
C ALA A 49 2.88 -12.13 -8.10
N LEU A 50 3.85 -13.04 -8.00
CA LEU A 50 3.59 -14.42 -7.56
C LEU A 50 3.20 -14.46 -6.08
N GLN A 51 3.91 -13.74 -5.22
CA GLN A 51 3.57 -13.67 -3.78
C GLN A 51 2.19 -13.03 -3.56
N VAL A 52 1.79 -12.06 -4.38
CA VAL A 52 0.43 -11.49 -4.34
C VAL A 52 -0.62 -12.56 -4.66
N LEU A 53 -0.39 -13.39 -5.70
CA LEU A 53 -1.31 -14.47 -6.06
C LEU A 53 -1.39 -15.56 -4.98
N GLU A 54 -0.36 -15.73 -4.17
CA GLU A 54 -0.33 -16.71 -3.08
C GLU A 54 -0.97 -16.19 -1.78
N HIS A 55 -1.24 -14.89 -1.69
CA HIS A 55 -1.73 -14.26 -0.47
C HIS A 55 -3.16 -14.73 -0.10
N PRO A 56 -3.47 -15.01 1.19
CA PRO A 56 -4.78 -15.52 1.63
C PRO A 56 -5.97 -14.61 1.34
N TRP A 57 -5.74 -13.32 1.07
CA TRP A 57 -6.82 -12.43 0.65
C TRP A 57 -7.27 -12.66 -0.79
N VAL A 58 -6.40 -13.19 -1.64
CA VAL A 58 -6.67 -13.48 -3.06
C VAL A 58 -7.21 -14.90 -3.26
N ASN A 59 -6.80 -15.85 -2.40
CA ASN A 59 -7.13 -17.28 -2.48
C ASN A 59 -8.23 -17.76 -1.53
#